data_AF-A0AAN0JWF7-F1
#
_entry.id   AF-A0AAN0JWF7-F1
#
_cell.length_a   1.000
_cell.length_b   1.000
_cell.length_c   1.000
_cell.angle_alpha   90.00
_cell.angle_beta   90.00
_cell.angle_gamma   90.00
#
_symmetry.space_group_name_H-M   'P 1'
#
loop_
_entity.id
_entity.type
_entity.pdbx_description
1 polymer ?
#
loop_
_entity_poly.entity_id
_entity_poly.type
_entity_poly.pdbx_seq_one_letter_code
_entity_poly.pdbx_strand_id
1 'polypeptide(L)'
;MSMYSFVHVSTAYAFCQLTQIDEKVYQNEVHYKKVLNLLDWFKDDMWNMVTPSLLEGRPNTYTYSKSLGEQIIMEEAHDLPVAILRPSIIGAAVKDPLPGWIDCFHGPGGLFVATGKGLLRVLRADINGKADIVPVDFVNNMLLSVGWATAMNKSKDIKVYHSNTGTQNPITWIQLYPLVIKSYYDNPFDWIFHRPKIYLCRPAFSWPLWHLFLHSIPAYVMDFIFTLLGKKAMYV
;
A
#
# COMPACT_ATOMS: atom_id res chain seq x y z
N MET A 1 26.51 16.02 -17.99
CA MET A 1 26.08 16.02 -16.57
C MET A 1 26.35 14.63 -16.00
N SER A 2 27.16 14.50 -14.96
CA SER A 2 27.31 13.24 -14.22
C SER A 2 26.16 13.10 -13.21
N MET A 3 25.53 11.93 -13.12
CA MET A 3 24.52 11.65 -12.11
C MET A 3 25.17 11.53 -10.73
N TYR A 4 24.74 12.33 -9.76
CA TYR A 4 25.33 12.34 -8.42
C TYR A 4 24.66 11.36 -7.45
N SER A 5 23.37 11.08 -7.63
CA SER A 5 22.63 10.12 -6.80
C SER A 5 21.40 9.65 -7.55
N PHE A 6 21.09 8.37 -7.40
CA PHE A 6 19.85 7.75 -7.86
C PHE A 6 19.24 6.96 -6.70
N VAL A 7 18.07 7.37 -6.23
CA VAL A 7 17.37 6.65 -5.15
C VAL A 7 16.16 5.94 -5.74
N HIS A 8 16.22 4.61 -5.78
CA HIS A 8 15.11 3.79 -6.18
C HIS A 8 14.10 3.67 -5.02
N VAL A 9 12.86 4.14 -5.23
CA VAL A 9 11.79 3.98 -4.25
C VAL A 9 11.06 2.66 -4.48
N SER A 10 11.31 1.71 -3.60
CA SER A 10 10.65 0.40 -3.56
C SER A 10 9.51 0.42 -2.52
N THR A 11 9.34 -0.65 -1.75
CA THR A 11 8.40 -0.75 -0.64
C THR A 11 8.88 -1.78 0.37
N ALA A 12 8.58 -1.57 1.65
CA ALA A 12 8.87 -2.51 2.73
C ALA A 12 8.17 -3.88 2.53
N TYR A 13 7.16 -3.93 1.64
CA TYR A 13 6.41 -5.15 1.33
C TYR A 13 6.90 -5.90 0.08
N ALA A 14 8.02 -5.49 -0.54
CA ALA A 14 8.55 -6.14 -1.74
C ALA A 14 8.86 -7.63 -1.48
N PHE A 15 9.19 -7.98 -0.24
CA PHE A 15 9.46 -9.35 0.20
C PHE A 15 8.54 -9.77 1.36
N CYS A 16 7.27 -9.35 1.33
CA CYS A 16 6.28 -9.61 2.40
C CYS A 16 5.91 -11.09 2.60
N GLN A 17 6.34 -11.99 1.73
CA GLN A 17 6.27 -13.43 1.95
C GLN A 17 7.29 -13.92 3.00
N LEU A 18 8.31 -13.11 3.31
CA LEU A 18 9.30 -13.39 4.36
C LEU A 18 8.79 -12.88 5.71
N THR A 19 9.17 -13.58 6.79
CA THR A 19 8.82 -13.20 8.16
C THR A 19 9.66 -12.06 8.71
N GLN A 20 10.91 -11.96 8.26
CA GLN A 20 11.86 -10.90 8.61
C GLN A 20 12.52 -10.38 7.35
N ILE A 21 12.51 -9.06 7.20
CA ILE A 21 13.08 -8.34 6.06
C ILE A 21 14.19 -7.45 6.60
N ASP A 22 15.42 -7.74 6.17
CA ASP A 22 16.62 -6.97 6.47
C ASP A 22 16.87 -5.92 5.37
N GLU A 23 17.76 -4.97 5.64
CA GLU A 23 18.23 -3.96 4.69
C GLU A 23 19.22 -4.52 3.67
N LYS A 24 18.75 -5.50 2.89
CA LYS A 24 19.45 -6.11 1.75
C LYS A 24 18.47 -6.42 0.63
N VAL A 25 18.96 -6.52 -0.60
CA VAL A 25 18.15 -7.00 -1.72
C VAL A 25 18.14 -8.53 -1.69
N TYR A 26 16.97 -9.11 -1.93
CA TYR A 26 16.78 -10.55 -2.00
C TYR A 26 16.59 -10.98 -3.46
N GLN A 27 16.91 -12.25 -3.72
CA GLN A 27 16.68 -12.87 -5.02
C GLN A 27 15.26 -13.46 -5.06
N ASN A 28 14.53 -13.19 -6.14
CA ASN A 28 13.27 -13.85 -6.49
C ASN A 28 13.57 -15.27 -7.05
N GLU A 29 12.59 -16.17 -6.98
CA GLU A 29 12.68 -17.52 -7.55
C GLU A 29 12.81 -17.45 -9.08
N VAL A 30 12.04 -16.55 -9.72
CA VAL A 30 12.14 -16.28 -11.15
C VAL A 30 12.96 -15.02 -11.40
N HIS A 31 14.10 -15.20 -12.06
CA HIS A 31 14.98 -14.10 -12.45
C HIS A 31 14.27 -13.08 -13.36
N TYR A 32 14.44 -11.77 -13.11
CA TYR A 32 13.69 -10.71 -13.81
C TYR A 32 13.84 -10.76 -15.35
N LYS A 33 15.04 -11.06 -15.88
CA LYS A 33 15.27 -11.25 -17.33
C LYS A 33 14.30 -12.27 -17.95
N LYS A 34 13.98 -13.36 -17.24
CA LYS A 34 13.00 -14.34 -17.74
C LYS A 34 11.63 -13.70 -17.84
N VAL A 35 11.20 -12.97 -16.81
CA VAL A 35 9.89 -12.27 -16.79
C VAL A 35 9.80 -11.24 -17.91
N LEU A 36 10.85 -10.43 -18.11
CA LEU A 36 10.91 -9.44 -19.19
C LEU A 36 10.77 -10.09 -20.57
N ASN A 37 11.45 -11.22 -20.80
CA ASN A 37 11.32 -11.96 -22.06
C ASN A 37 9.90 -12.49 -22.31
N LEU A 38 9.07 -12.70 -21.28
CA LEU A 38 7.69 -13.12 -21.45
C LEU A 38 6.80 -11.95 -21.92
N LEU A 39 7.12 -10.71 -21.55
CA LEU A 39 6.31 -9.52 -21.88
C LEU A 39 6.12 -9.33 -23.39
N ASP A 40 7.11 -9.74 -24.20
CA ASP A 40 7.10 -9.50 -25.64
C ASP A 40 6.09 -10.37 -26.40
N TRP A 41 5.67 -11.52 -25.85
CA TRP A 41 4.87 -12.51 -26.58
C TRP A 41 3.76 -13.19 -25.77
N PHE A 42 3.70 -13.00 -24.46
CA PHE A 42 2.61 -13.53 -23.64
C PHE A 42 1.29 -12.80 -23.92
N LYS A 43 0.24 -13.58 -24.14
CA LYS A 43 -1.15 -13.09 -24.21
C LYS A 43 -1.76 -13.05 -22.81
N ASP A 44 -2.83 -12.26 -22.63
CA ASP A 44 -3.51 -12.07 -21.34
C ASP A 44 -3.93 -13.39 -20.66
N ASP A 45 -4.46 -14.35 -21.43
CA ASP A 45 -4.85 -15.66 -20.88
C ASP A 45 -3.66 -16.44 -20.31
N MET A 46 -2.48 -16.30 -20.92
CA MET A 46 -1.26 -16.93 -20.42
C MET A 46 -0.79 -16.26 -19.12
N TRP A 47 -0.88 -14.93 -19.03
CA TRP A 47 -0.61 -14.20 -17.79
C TRP A 47 -1.50 -14.65 -16.66
N ASN A 48 -2.80 -14.85 -16.91
CA ASN A 48 -3.75 -15.34 -15.91
C ASN A 48 -3.35 -16.73 -15.38
N MET A 49 -2.78 -17.59 -16.22
CA MET A 49 -2.31 -18.92 -15.81
C MET A 49 -1.01 -18.86 -14.98
N VAL A 50 -0.04 -18.02 -15.35
CA VAL A 50 1.30 -18.03 -14.71
C VAL A 50 1.40 -17.10 -13.51
N THR A 51 0.61 -16.03 -13.45
CA THR A 51 0.70 -15.00 -12.39
C THR A 51 0.66 -15.60 -10.98
N PRO A 52 -0.24 -16.55 -10.63
CA PRO A 52 -0.27 -17.12 -9.28
C PRO A 52 1.05 -17.74 -8.85
N SER A 53 1.75 -18.41 -9.78
CA SER A 53 3.07 -19.00 -9.52
C SER A 53 4.18 -17.95 -9.45
N LEU A 54 4.13 -16.90 -10.28
CA LEU A 54 5.11 -15.82 -10.28
C LEU A 54 5.06 -14.95 -9.02
N LEU A 55 3.94 -14.91 -8.30
CA LEU A 55 3.84 -14.08 -7.09
C LEU A 55 4.68 -14.63 -5.92
N GLU A 56 5.08 -15.90 -5.93
CA GLU A 56 5.89 -16.54 -4.88
C GLU A 56 5.30 -16.30 -3.47
N GLY A 57 3.98 -16.45 -3.35
CA GLY A 57 3.25 -16.24 -2.09
C GLY A 57 2.94 -14.77 -1.74
N ARG A 58 3.34 -13.80 -2.57
CA ARG A 58 2.98 -12.38 -2.39
C ARG A 58 1.49 -12.12 -2.66
N PRO A 59 0.89 -11.11 -2.02
CA PRO A 59 -0.55 -10.86 -2.13
C PRO A 59 -0.98 -10.21 -3.45
N ASN A 60 -0.06 -9.59 -4.20
CA ASN A 60 -0.38 -8.89 -5.45
C ASN A 60 0.86 -8.66 -6.34
N THR A 61 0.60 -8.32 -7.61
CA THR A 61 1.63 -8.03 -8.62
C THR A 61 2.44 -6.77 -8.34
N TYR A 62 1.92 -5.82 -7.56
CA TYR A 62 2.66 -4.61 -7.16
C TYR A 62 3.87 -4.95 -6.28
N THR A 63 3.69 -5.79 -5.27
CA THR A 63 4.81 -6.20 -4.40
C THR A 63 5.86 -7.00 -5.16
N TYR A 64 5.43 -7.82 -6.12
CA TYR A 64 6.32 -8.57 -7.00
C TYR A 64 7.08 -7.66 -7.98
N SER A 65 6.42 -6.68 -8.60
CA SER A 65 7.10 -5.76 -9.52
C SER A 65 8.15 -4.91 -8.80
N LYS A 66 7.90 -4.52 -7.54
CA LYS A 66 8.90 -3.86 -6.70
C LYS A 66 10.09 -4.77 -6.40
N SER A 67 9.89 -6.06 -6.10
CA SER A 67 11.01 -6.98 -5.87
C SER A 67 11.84 -7.24 -7.13
N LEU A 68 11.21 -7.33 -8.31
CA LEU A 68 11.92 -7.40 -9.59
C LEU A 68 12.72 -6.13 -9.87
N GLY A 69 12.15 -4.95 -9.56
CA GLY A 69 12.83 -3.66 -9.69
C GLY A 69 14.11 -3.60 -8.86
N GLU A 70 14.07 -4.11 -7.62
CA GLU A 70 15.27 -4.18 -6.79
C GLU A 70 16.35 -5.12 -7.34
N GLN A 71 15.98 -6.26 -7.94
CA GLN A 71 16.94 -7.14 -8.62
C GLN A 71 17.59 -6.45 -9.83
N ILE A 72 16.81 -5.75 -10.64
CA ILE A 72 17.33 -4.99 -11.79
C ILE A 72 18.36 -3.97 -11.31
N ILE A 73 18.03 -3.22 -10.24
CA ILE A 73 18.96 -2.26 -9.66
C ILE A 73 20.23 -2.94 -9.14
N MET A 74 20.10 -4.08 -8.47
CA MET A 74 21.25 -4.81 -7.94
C MET A 74 22.21 -5.29 -9.04
N GLU A 75 21.69 -5.73 -10.18
CA GLU A 75 22.50 -6.33 -11.25
C GLU A 75 22.98 -5.34 -12.31
N GLU A 76 22.19 -4.32 -12.63
CA GLU A 76 22.39 -3.46 -13.80
C GLU A 76 22.81 -2.02 -13.42
N ALA A 77 22.81 -1.65 -12.14
CA ALA A 77 23.25 -0.31 -11.73
C ALA A 77 24.76 -0.09 -11.90
N HIS A 78 25.57 -1.15 -11.92
CA HIS A 78 27.02 -1.10 -12.12
C HIS A 78 27.72 -0.01 -11.24
N ASP A 79 28.28 1.03 -11.87
CA ASP A 79 29.01 2.11 -11.21
C ASP A 79 28.12 3.34 -10.87
N LEU A 80 26.80 3.23 -11.01
CA LEU A 80 25.88 4.31 -10.65
C LEU A 80 25.78 4.46 -9.13
N PRO A 81 25.73 5.71 -8.60
CA PRO A 81 25.55 5.96 -7.18
C PRO A 81 24.09 5.69 -6.78
N VAL A 82 23.77 4.44 -6.47
CA VAL A 82 22.39 3.98 -6.21
C VAL A 82 22.15 3.61 -4.75
N ALA A 83 20.98 4.00 -4.24
CA ALA A 83 20.40 3.47 -3.01
C ALA A 83 18.95 3.05 -3.24
N ILE A 84 18.45 2.15 -2.38
CA ILE A 84 17.06 1.70 -2.38
C ILE A 84 16.39 2.18 -1.09
N LEU A 85 15.27 2.88 -1.22
CA LEU A 85 14.42 3.27 -0.10
C LEU A 85 13.13 2.44 -0.12
N ARG A 86 12.80 1.77 0.98
CA ARG A 86 11.60 0.95 1.15
C ARG A 86 10.66 1.58 2.19
N PRO A 87 9.71 2.42 1.77
CA PRO A 87 8.65 2.89 2.64
C PRO A 87 7.63 1.79 2.96
N SER A 88 7.04 1.83 4.16
CA SER A 88 5.82 1.08 4.47
C SER A 88 4.58 1.76 3.85
N ILE A 89 3.38 1.55 4.40
CA ILE A 89 2.17 2.14 3.83
C ILE A 89 2.25 3.66 4.04
N ILE A 90 2.35 4.43 2.96
CA ILE A 90 2.44 5.89 3.08
C ILE A 90 1.07 6.45 3.44
N GLY A 91 1.01 7.19 4.55
CA GLY A 91 -0.16 7.88 5.04
C GLY A 91 -0.07 9.39 4.90
N ALA A 92 -1.03 10.08 5.51
CA ALA A 92 -1.11 11.54 5.50
C ALA A 92 0.11 12.20 6.16
N ALA A 93 0.43 13.41 5.70
CA ALA A 93 1.50 14.22 6.27
C ALA A 93 1.21 14.57 7.73
N VAL A 94 2.25 14.55 8.57
CA VAL A 94 2.14 15.04 9.95
C VAL A 94 2.26 16.56 9.98
N LYS A 95 3.14 17.13 9.16
CA LYS A 95 3.47 18.55 9.16
C LYS A 95 3.51 19.18 7.77
N ASP A 96 4.28 18.63 6.84
CA ASP A 96 4.58 19.28 5.55
C ASP A 96 3.91 18.52 4.38
N PRO A 97 3.26 19.18 3.40
CA PRO A 97 3.09 20.63 3.27
C PRO A 97 2.05 21.22 4.22
N LEU A 98 1.15 20.40 4.75
CA LEU A 98 0.21 20.73 5.83
C LEU A 98 -0.27 19.44 6.53
N PRO A 99 -0.64 19.50 7.82
CA PRO A 99 -1.11 18.32 8.55
C PRO A 99 -2.34 17.68 7.90
N GLY A 100 -2.31 16.36 7.71
CA GLY A 100 -3.40 15.60 7.09
C GLY A 100 -3.36 15.57 5.56
N TRP A 101 -2.39 16.22 4.92
CA TRP A 101 -2.28 16.23 3.46
C TRP A 101 -2.00 14.83 2.88
N ILE A 102 -2.70 14.51 1.80
CA ILE A 102 -2.50 13.34 0.93
C ILE A 102 -2.58 13.80 -0.52
N ASP A 103 -1.84 13.13 -1.41
CA ASP A 103 -1.88 13.38 -2.85
C ASP A 103 -3.08 12.71 -3.54
N CYS A 104 -3.50 11.56 -3.03
CA CYS A 104 -4.56 10.74 -3.59
C CYS A 104 -5.29 9.90 -2.54
N PHE A 105 -6.47 9.39 -2.90
CA PHE A 105 -7.24 8.45 -2.07
C PHE A 105 -6.85 6.99 -2.32
N HIS A 106 -5.63 6.71 -2.79
CA HIS A 106 -5.17 5.34 -2.96
C HIS A 106 -4.84 4.68 -1.61
N GLY A 107 -5.04 3.36 -1.54
CA GLY A 107 -4.73 2.56 -0.35
C GLY A 107 -5.38 3.09 0.94
N PRO A 108 -4.59 3.49 1.97
CA PRO A 108 -5.11 3.91 3.26
C PRO A 108 -5.97 5.19 3.20
N GLY A 109 -5.67 6.13 2.29
CA GLY A 109 -6.44 7.38 2.17
C GLY A 109 -7.90 7.10 1.82
N GLY A 110 -8.13 6.26 0.80
CA GLY A 110 -9.47 5.83 0.40
C GLY A 110 -10.14 4.97 1.46
N LEU A 111 -9.39 4.10 2.14
CA LEU A 111 -9.90 3.30 3.26
C LEU A 111 -10.46 4.20 4.38
N PHE A 112 -9.71 5.22 4.80
CA PHE A 112 -10.13 6.13 5.86
C PHE A 112 -11.31 7.00 5.41
N VAL A 113 -11.28 7.57 4.20
CA VAL A 113 -12.41 8.36 3.69
C VAL A 113 -13.68 7.54 3.55
N ALA A 114 -13.61 6.33 2.98
CA ALA A 114 -14.77 5.46 2.84
C ALA A 114 -15.34 5.05 4.21
N THR A 115 -14.47 4.80 5.20
CA THR A 115 -14.89 4.51 6.57
C THR A 115 -15.54 5.73 7.23
N GLY A 116 -14.93 6.91 7.09
CA GLY A 116 -15.39 8.17 7.65
C GLY A 116 -16.74 8.62 7.09
N LYS A 117 -16.98 8.44 5.78
CA LYS A 117 -18.28 8.70 5.16
C LYS A 117 -19.32 7.60 5.43
N GLY A 118 -18.94 6.51 6.10
CA GLY A 118 -19.82 5.38 6.41
C GLY A 118 -20.16 4.47 5.23
N LEU A 119 -19.40 4.58 4.13
CA LEU A 119 -19.54 3.72 2.95
C LEU A 119 -18.89 2.36 3.18
N LEU A 120 -17.72 2.35 3.83
CA LEU A 120 -17.04 1.11 4.20
C LEU A 120 -17.42 0.68 5.62
N ARG A 121 -18.02 -0.51 5.72
CA ARG A 121 -18.65 -1.01 6.95
C ARG A 121 -18.05 -2.32 7.44
N VAL A 122 -17.36 -3.05 6.59
CA VAL A 122 -16.60 -4.25 6.95
C VAL A 122 -15.25 -4.25 6.23
N LEU A 123 -14.19 -4.62 6.94
CA LEU A 123 -12.85 -4.83 6.39
C LEU A 123 -12.32 -6.18 6.87
N ARG A 124 -11.71 -6.93 5.94
CA ARG A 124 -10.96 -8.14 6.29
C ARG A 124 -9.57 -7.72 6.75
N ALA A 125 -9.33 -7.80 8.06
CA ALA A 125 -8.05 -7.40 8.65
C ALA A 125 -7.75 -8.23 9.89
N ASP A 126 -6.47 -8.48 10.13
CA ASP A 126 -6.02 -8.92 11.44
C ASP A 126 -5.97 -7.72 12.40
N ILE A 127 -6.88 -7.70 13.38
CA ILE A 127 -6.96 -6.65 14.40
C ILE A 127 -5.68 -6.50 15.24
N ASN A 128 -4.91 -7.58 15.39
CA ASN A 128 -3.63 -7.59 16.10
C ASN A 128 -2.45 -7.34 15.15
N GLY A 129 -2.69 -7.28 13.84
CA GLY A 129 -1.69 -6.91 12.85
C GLY A 129 -1.22 -5.48 13.04
N LYS A 130 0.07 -5.24 12.77
CA LYS A 130 0.65 -3.90 12.77
C LYS A 130 0.06 -3.07 11.63
N ALA A 131 -0.47 -1.90 11.96
CA ALA A 131 -0.87 -0.87 11.00
C ALA A 131 0.36 0.00 10.71
N ASP A 132 1.28 -0.53 9.91
CA ASP A 132 2.55 0.13 9.60
C ASP A 132 2.35 1.23 8.55
N ILE A 133 1.89 2.39 9.03
CA ILE A 133 1.58 3.57 8.23
C ILE A 133 2.62 4.66 8.55
N VAL A 134 3.46 5.00 7.58
CA VAL A 134 4.48 6.04 7.70
C VAL A 134 3.97 7.36 7.08
N PRO A 135 4.13 8.52 7.75
CA PRO A 135 3.77 9.81 7.17
C PRO A 135 4.57 10.15 5.91
N VAL A 136 3.91 10.72 4.90
CA VAL A 136 4.56 11.07 3.62
C VAL A 136 5.73 12.05 3.77
N ASP A 137 5.63 13.02 4.69
CA ASP A 137 6.69 13.97 4.98
C ASP A 137 7.93 13.30 5.60
N PHE A 138 7.75 12.24 6.37
CA PHE A 138 8.86 11.46 6.92
C PHE A 138 9.58 10.69 5.80
N VAL A 139 8.81 10.08 4.89
CA VAL A 139 9.37 9.39 3.73
C VAL A 139 10.12 10.37 2.82
N ASN A 140 9.58 11.57 2.58
CA ASN A 140 10.23 12.60 1.77
C ASN A 140 11.54 13.07 2.40
N ASN A 141 11.55 13.34 3.71
CA ASN A 141 12.76 13.73 4.43
C ASN A 141 13.82 12.63 4.38
N MET A 142 13.40 11.36 4.51
CA MET A 142 14.30 10.22 4.39
C MET A 142 14.83 10.06 2.95
N LEU A 143 13.99 10.25 1.94
CA LEU A 143 14.39 10.20 0.53
C LEU A 143 15.46 11.24 0.20
N LEU A 144 15.28 12.48 0.65
CA LEU A 144 16.27 13.54 0.49
C LEU A 144 17.57 13.22 1.24
N SER A 145 17.46 12.71 2.47
CA SER A 145 18.62 12.33 3.29
C SER A 145 19.41 11.18 2.66
N VAL A 146 18.72 10.16 2.15
CA VAL A 146 19.32 9.03 1.43
C VAL A 146 19.98 9.51 0.14
N GLY A 147 19.33 10.40 -0.61
CA GLY A 147 19.91 10.97 -1.84
C GLY A 147 21.20 11.75 -1.55
N TRP A 148 21.19 12.59 -0.53
CA TRP A 148 22.40 13.31 -0.10
C TRP A 148 23.50 12.34 0.38
N ALA A 149 23.16 11.36 1.22
CA ALA A 149 24.11 10.37 1.70
C ALA A 149 24.72 9.53 0.56
N THR A 150 23.92 9.20 -0.45
CA THR A 150 24.35 8.46 -1.65
C THR A 150 25.28 9.31 -2.51
N ALA A 151 25.01 10.61 -2.66
CA ALA A 151 25.90 11.52 -3.39
C ALA A 151 27.24 11.75 -2.69
N MET A 152 27.27 11.75 -1.35
CA MET A 152 28.48 11.95 -0.57
C MET A 152 29.30 10.66 -0.43
N ASN A 153 28.63 9.50 -0.40
CA ASN A 153 29.27 8.21 -0.23
C ASN A 153 29.64 7.59 -1.59
N LYS A 154 30.93 7.54 -1.91
CA LYS A 154 31.45 6.93 -3.15
C LYS A 154 31.53 5.39 -3.11
N SER A 155 30.88 4.75 -2.14
CA SER A 155 30.83 3.28 -2.10
C SER A 155 30.06 2.75 -3.32
N LYS A 156 30.52 1.61 -3.85
CA LYS A 156 29.82 0.86 -4.90
C LYS A 156 28.72 -0.03 -4.32
N ASP A 157 28.65 -0.20 -3.01
CA ASP A 157 27.64 -1.03 -2.37
C ASP A 157 26.28 -0.33 -2.38
N ILE A 158 25.28 -0.98 -2.98
CA ILE A 158 23.91 -0.50 -2.98
C ILE A 158 23.33 -0.65 -1.57
N LYS A 159 23.08 0.48 -0.91
CA LYS A 159 22.46 0.50 0.42
C LYS A 159 20.94 0.44 0.30
N VAL A 160 20.32 -0.36 1.16
CA VAL A 160 18.87 -0.43 1.32
C VAL A 160 18.50 0.25 2.64
N TYR A 161 17.44 1.06 2.63
CA TYR A 161 16.95 1.75 3.81
C TYR A 161 15.46 1.49 4.01
N HIS A 162 15.05 1.22 5.23
CA HIS A 162 13.64 1.07 5.59
C HIS A 162 13.04 2.36 6.16
N SER A 163 11.96 2.85 5.55
CA SER A 163 11.16 3.96 6.09
C SER A 163 9.84 3.40 6.61
N ASN A 164 9.85 2.88 7.84
CA ASN A 164 8.67 2.25 8.44
C ASN A 164 8.52 2.59 9.92
N THR A 165 7.31 2.40 10.43
CA THR A 165 6.97 2.59 11.84
C THR A 165 6.88 1.26 12.57
N GLY A 166 6.61 0.16 11.86
CA GLY A 166 6.31 -1.16 12.44
C GLY A 166 7.46 -1.80 13.23
N THR A 167 8.70 -1.37 13.03
CA THR A 167 9.87 -1.85 13.78
C THR A 167 10.22 -0.97 14.98
N GLN A 168 10.01 0.35 14.89
CA GLN A 168 10.46 1.31 15.90
C GLN A 168 9.33 1.82 16.81
N ASN A 169 8.14 2.06 16.26
CA ASN A 169 6.98 2.59 16.98
C ASN A 169 5.68 1.95 16.45
N PRO A 170 5.47 0.64 16.67
CA PRO A 170 4.35 -0.08 16.08
C PRO A 170 3.03 0.29 16.74
N ILE A 171 2.00 0.48 15.91
CA ILE A 171 0.60 0.53 16.33
C ILE A 171 -0.17 -0.61 15.66
N THR A 172 -1.05 -1.29 16.41
CA THR A 172 -1.93 -2.33 15.85
C THR A 172 -3.25 -1.75 15.37
N TRP A 173 -3.96 -2.46 14.48
CA TRP A 173 -5.27 -2.02 14.00
C TRP A 173 -6.30 -1.82 15.13
N ILE A 174 -6.28 -2.66 16.17
CA ILE A 174 -7.14 -2.52 17.35
C ILE A 174 -6.84 -1.26 18.17
N GLN A 175 -5.57 -0.84 18.24
CA GLN A 175 -5.16 0.39 18.90
C GLN A 175 -5.45 1.63 18.05
N LEU A 176 -5.28 1.54 16.73
CA LEU A 176 -5.53 2.63 15.79
C LEU A 176 -7.03 2.93 15.65
N TYR A 177 -7.87 1.91 15.67
CA TYR A 177 -9.32 2.02 15.47
C TYR A 177 -9.99 3.12 16.34
N PRO A 178 -9.89 3.13 17.68
CA PRO A 178 -10.54 4.16 18.48
C PRO A 178 -10.03 5.58 18.20
N LEU A 179 -8.75 5.74 17.85
CA LEU A 179 -8.17 7.03 17.49
C LEU A 179 -8.78 7.58 16.19
N VAL A 180 -8.89 6.71 15.18
CA VAL A 180 -9.50 7.04 13.89
C VAL A 180 -10.99 7.35 14.05
N ILE A 181 -11.73 6.54 14.81
CA ILE A 181 -13.15 6.79 15.07
C ILE A 181 -13.36 8.12 15.78
N LYS A 182 -12.56 8.41 16.83
CA LYS A 182 -12.60 9.71 17.53
C LYS A 182 -12.37 10.87 16.54
N SER A 183 -11.38 10.74 15.65
CA SER A 183 -11.09 11.75 14.64
C SER A 183 -12.30 12.07 13.75
N TYR A 184 -13.09 11.07 13.35
CA TYR A 184 -14.30 11.30 12.55
C TYR A 184 -15.43 12.02 13.29
N TYR A 185 -15.51 11.88 14.63
CA TYR A 185 -16.50 12.61 15.43
C TYR A 185 -16.04 14.04 15.72
N ASP A 186 -14.74 14.23 15.96
CA ASP A 186 -14.16 15.55 16.19
C ASP A 186 -14.13 16.38 14.89
N ASN A 187 -13.95 15.72 13.75
CA ASN A 187 -13.84 16.34 12.41
C ASN A 187 -14.71 15.56 11.39
N PRO A 188 -16.04 15.75 11.40
CA PRO A 188 -16.93 15.02 10.50
C PRO A 188 -16.72 15.42 9.04
N PHE A 189 -16.81 14.43 8.14
CA PHE A 189 -16.80 14.68 6.69
C PHE A 189 -18.05 15.44 6.24
N ASP A 190 -17.93 16.13 5.12
CA ASP A 190 -19.07 16.56 4.33
C ASP A 190 -19.81 15.34 3.74
N TRP A 191 -21.14 15.39 3.69
CA TRP A 191 -21.98 14.29 3.19
C TRP A 191 -21.65 12.91 3.79
N ILE A 192 -22.23 12.62 4.94
CA ILE A 192 -22.05 11.33 5.63
C ILE A 192 -23.22 10.42 5.24
N PHE A 193 -22.93 9.33 4.55
CA PHE A 193 -23.95 8.32 4.18
C PHE A 193 -24.45 7.57 5.42
N HIS A 194 -23.54 7.26 6.34
CA HIS A 194 -23.87 6.55 7.57
C HIS A 194 -22.83 6.85 8.67
N ARG A 195 -23.18 6.60 9.94
CA ARG A 195 -22.23 6.76 11.07
C ARG A 195 -20.88 6.06 10.79
N PRO A 196 -19.74 6.72 11.05
CA PRO A 196 -18.42 6.14 10.87
C PRO A 196 -18.23 4.93 11.79
N LYS A 197 -18.35 3.72 11.24
CA LYS A 197 -18.16 2.47 11.98
C LYS A 197 -17.82 1.35 11.01
N ILE A 198 -16.69 0.70 11.26
CA ILE A 198 -16.22 -0.46 10.50
C ILE A 198 -16.07 -1.68 11.41
N TYR A 199 -16.50 -2.83 10.92
CA TYR A 199 -16.26 -4.12 11.55
C TYR A 199 -15.01 -4.74 10.95
N LEU A 200 -14.05 -5.07 11.80
CA LEU A 200 -12.83 -5.77 11.40
C LEU A 200 -13.06 -7.27 11.58
N CYS A 201 -13.07 -8.02 10.49
CA CYS A 201 -13.35 -9.46 10.48
C CYS A 201 -12.08 -10.25 10.16
N ARG A 202 -11.72 -11.20 11.05
CA ARG A 202 -10.61 -12.15 10.84
C ARG A 202 -11.01 -13.38 9.99
N PRO A 203 -12.12 -14.10 10.26
CA PRO A 203 -12.40 -15.35 9.56
C PRO A 203 -12.94 -15.11 8.15
N ALA A 204 -12.36 -15.81 7.16
CA ALA A 204 -12.75 -15.73 5.75
C ALA A 204 -14.24 -16.03 5.50
N PHE A 205 -14.87 -16.87 6.33
CA PHE A 205 -16.28 -17.25 6.19
C PHE A 205 -17.27 -16.15 6.59
N SER A 206 -16.91 -15.32 7.58
CA SER A 206 -17.81 -14.27 8.06
C SER A 206 -17.87 -13.06 7.13
N TRP A 207 -16.77 -12.78 6.42
CA TRP A 207 -16.64 -11.58 5.61
C TRP A 207 -17.66 -11.50 4.45
N PRO A 208 -17.91 -12.56 3.65
CA PRO A 208 -18.91 -12.52 2.58
C PRO A 208 -20.32 -12.19 3.10
N LEU A 209 -20.69 -12.74 4.26
CA LEU A 209 -21.98 -12.48 4.88
C LEU A 209 -22.11 -11.02 5.31
N TRP A 210 -21.09 -10.50 6.00
CA TRP A 210 -21.05 -9.09 6.40
C TRP A 210 -21.04 -8.15 5.19
N HIS A 211 -20.29 -8.48 4.14
CA HIS A 211 -20.27 -7.70 2.90
C HIS A 211 -21.63 -7.68 2.23
N LEU A 212 -22.30 -8.83 2.12
CA LEU A 212 -23.65 -8.92 1.56
C LEU A 212 -24.64 -8.02 2.31
N PHE A 213 -24.68 -8.11 3.64
CA PHE A 213 -25.66 -7.37 4.45
C PHE A 213 -25.32 -5.89 4.67
N LEU A 214 -24.03 -5.53 4.74
CA LEU A 214 -23.61 -4.16 5.05
C LEU A 214 -23.27 -3.32 3.81
N HIS A 215 -23.05 -3.96 2.65
CA HIS A 215 -22.70 -3.28 1.40
C HIS A 215 -23.69 -3.60 0.28
N SER A 216 -23.75 -4.87 -0.15
CA SER A 216 -24.49 -5.23 -1.36
C SER A 216 -25.99 -4.99 -1.24
N ILE A 217 -26.66 -5.54 -0.22
CA ILE A 217 -28.11 -5.37 -0.04
C ILE A 217 -28.49 -3.88 0.08
N PRO A 218 -27.85 -3.07 0.94
CA PRO A 218 -28.12 -1.63 1.00
C PRO A 218 -27.92 -0.92 -0.35
N ALA A 219 -26.85 -1.25 -1.10
CA ALA A 219 -26.58 -0.65 -2.40
C ALA A 219 -27.69 -0.94 -3.42
N TYR A 220 -28.07 -2.22 -3.59
CA TYR A 220 -29.16 -2.62 -4.49
C TYR A 220 -30.51 -1.99 -4.09
N VAL A 221 -30.82 -1.93 -2.79
CA VAL A 221 -32.05 -1.30 -2.31
C VAL A 221 -32.08 0.19 -2.63
N MET A 222 -30.95 0.90 -2.43
CA MET A 222 -30.85 2.32 -2.75
C MET A 222 -30.98 2.60 -4.24
N ASP A 223 -30.35 1.80 -5.10
CA ASP A 223 -30.47 1.94 -6.55
C ASP A 223 -31.86 1.60 -7.06
N PHE A 224 -32.52 0.62 -6.46
CA PHE A 224 -33.92 0.34 -6.74
C PHE A 224 -34.81 1.54 -6.40
N ILE A 225 -34.62 2.17 -5.23
CA ILE A 225 -35.33 3.38 -4.84
C ILE A 225 -35.02 4.54 -5.80
N PHE A 226 -33.75 4.74 -6.20
CA PHE A 226 -33.39 5.77 -7.17
C PHE A 226 -34.08 5.55 -8.51
N THR A 227 -34.11 4.31 -8.99
CA THR A 227 -34.82 3.95 -10.23
C THR A 227 -36.31 4.26 -10.13
N LEU A 228 -36.97 3.93 -9.01
CA LEU A 228 -38.37 4.28 -8.76
C LEU A 228 -38.63 5.78 -8.72
N LEU A 229 -37.64 6.56 -8.28
CA LEU A 229 -37.70 8.03 -8.24
C LEU A 229 -37.27 8.68 -9.58
N GLY A 230 -37.08 7.89 -10.65
CA GLY A 230 -36.62 8.38 -11.95
C GLY A 230 -35.17 8.87 -11.98
N LYS A 231 -34.38 8.53 -10.96
CA LYS A 231 -32.94 8.83 -10.85
C LYS A 231 -32.12 7.67 -11.39
N LYS A 232 -30.91 7.97 -11.85
CA LYS A 232 -29.93 6.97 -12.27
C LYS A 232 -29.41 6.19 -11.06
N ALA A 233 -29.29 4.87 -11.18
CA ALA A 233 -28.56 4.02 -10.24
C ALA A 233 -27.11 4.50 -10.11
N MET A 234 -26.58 4.43 -8.89
CA MET A 234 -25.30 5.03 -8.50
C MET A 234 -24.35 4.03 -7.82
N TYR A 235 -24.86 3.00 -7.14
CA TYR A 235 -24.06 2.19 -6.22
C TYR A 235 -23.67 0.80 -6.77
N VAL A 236 -24.48 0.23 -7.66
CA VAL A 236 -24.28 -1.06 -8.34
C VAL A 236 -24.25 -0.86 -9.85
#